data_AF-A0A955Y9P1-F1
#
_entry.id   AF-A0A955Y9P1-F1
#
_cell.length_a   1.000
_cell.length_b   1.000
_cell.length_c   1.000
_cell.angle_alpha   90.00
_cell.angle_beta   90.00
_cell.angle_gamma   90.00
#
_symmetry.space_group_name_H-M   'P 1'
#
loop_
_entity.id
_entity.type
_entity.pdbx_description
1 polymer ?
#
loop_
_entity_poly.entity_id
_entity_poly.type
_entity_poly.pdbx_seq_one_letter_code
_entity_poly.pdbx_strand_id
1 'polypeptide(L)'
;DVAECTFSGNTARGGGAVAISGGSAMATITGSSFDGNGSDQAQGGGAILASSGVLHVDSSVFVRNTHTYASGAGNGGGAIRSGGAALTVEGSLFCGNTTNRTGGAIHTDNGSVSVEGSLFVRNGRDDLGQTVTYRASAVAVNSPNAAGELRHNTFVENAAIEGSALHLSAGSAHTAVADNLFVDNVAGALYLDRQPALPVVNAYYRNGANETLTNSVSTSPFFDTPAPVTVGDCDAGVLRLRGSAVVGTATDGSTFGAVQDLDGDGWFPPQDCDDADPMVAPGTPEVCGDGLDQDCDGQDNAAVTAFLDGDGDGYGDLAFEVCPGALGYAEQGGDCDDSRADRFPGAPETCDGTDHSCSGDESDASDALAWFVDADGDGHGGGPSLGMACTLPEGASALGDDCDDDDATVYPGAEEACDGVDDDCDGVADDGVQVDVWLDGDGDGFGRGAPSPGCPYEGALEGGDCDDADVTTFPGAPERCDGADNDCDGSAEETTGFLDGDGDGHGAPGALVDDCSGVPDGLDCDDSDADVHPGAAEIAADGIDQDCDGEDDPGPSLGLVCATGPAAPGWLVLPVLFAISRSRRVPSSSRTRRSARPRWPAG
;
A
#
# COMPACT_ATOMS: atom_id res chain seq x y z
N ASP A 1 70.09 4.78 28.84
CA ASP A 1 69.54 4.11 27.64
C ASP A 1 70.33 2.85 27.36
N VAL A 2 69.61 1.80 27.00
CA VAL A 2 70.15 0.50 26.59
C VAL A 2 69.72 0.32 25.14
N ALA A 3 70.67 0.21 24.22
CA ALA A 3 70.36 0.09 22.80
C ALA A 3 71.20 -1.04 22.19
N GLU A 4 70.60 -1.85 21.31
CA GLU A 4 71.30 -2.89 20.55
C GLU A 4 72.10 -3.88 21.42
N CYS A 5 71.56 -4.21 22.59
CA CYS A 5 72.23 -5.06 23.56
C CYS A 5 71.59 -6.44 23.65
N THR A 6 72.40 -7.47 23.93
CA THR A 6 71.91 -8.83 24.20
C THR A 6 72.15 -9.21 25.65
N PHE A 7 71.08 -9.55 26.36
CA PHE A 7 71.09 -10.07 27.72
C PHE A 7 70.56 -11.50 27.70
N SER A 8 71.43 -12.48 28.00
CA SER A 8 71.05 -13.88 27.94
C SER A 8 71.44 -14.64 29.21
N GLY A 9 70.52 -15.48 29.70
CA GLY A 9 70.77 -16.41 30.81
C GLY A 9 71.06 -15.75 32.16
N ASN A 10 70.67 -14.48 32.36
CA ASN A 10 70.93 -13.78 33.61
C ASN A 10 69.85 -14.10 34.65
N THR A 11 70.23 -14.40 35.89
CA THR A 11 69.29 -14.63 36.99
C THR A 11 69.61 -13.72 38.17
N ALA A 12 68.63 -12.96 38.63
CA ALA A 12 68.77 -12.06 39.78
C ALA A 12 67.51 -12.07 40.65
N ARG A 13 67.58 -11.48 41.86
CA ARG A 13 66.38 -11.35 42.71
C ARG A 13 65.29 -10.54 42.01
N GLY A 14 65.68 -9.37 41.52
CA GLY A 14 65.71 -9.19 40.07
C GLY A 14 64.57 -8.56 39.29
N GLY A 15 64.98 -7.57 38.49
CA GLY A 15 64.97 -7.81 37.05
C GLY A 15 66.18 -8.71 36.71
N GLY A 16 65.99 -9.80 35.98
CA GLY A 16 67.07 -10.75 35.68
C GLY A 16 68.23 -10.12 34.92
N ALA A 17 67.94 -9.18 34.02
CA ALA A 17 68.92 -8.43 33.25
C ALA A 17 69.03 -6.95 33.69
N VAL A 18 67.89 -6.26 33.79
CA VAL A 18 67.86 -4.80 34.04
C VAL A 18 66.94 -4.50 35.21
N ALA A 19 67.43 -3.67 36.15
CA ALA A 19 66.64 -3.18 37.28
C ALA A 19 66.71 -1.65 37.36
N ILE A 20 65.55 -1.01 37.27
CA ILE A 20 65.39 0.45 37.34
C ILE A 20 64.76 0.77 38.69
N SER A 21 65.50 1.52 39.51
CA SER A 21 65.07 1.91 40.86
C SER A 21 65.23 3.42 41.06
N GLY A 22 64.17 4.09 41.50
CA GLY A 22 64.14 5.53 41.78
C GLY A 22 62.99 6.25 41.08
N GLY A 23 62.24 7.07 41.82
CA GLY A 23 61.00 7.73 41.36
C GLY A 23 61.15 8.80 40.26
N SER A 24 62.39 9.13 39.87
CA SER A 24 62.69 10.07 38.78
C SER A 24 63.56 9.42 37.69
N ALA A 25 63.78 8.11 37.76
CA ALA A 25 64.55 7.39 36.76
C ALA A 25 63.72 7.23 35.49
N MET A 26 64.35 7.45 34.33
CA MET A 26 63.81 7.13 33.01
C MET A 26 64.81 6.20 32.33
N ALA A 27 64.30 5.13 31.72
CA ALA A 27 65.10 4.21 30.94
C ALA A 27 64.43 3.96 29.60
N THR A 28 65.20 4.17 28.54
CA THR A 28 64.83 3.75 27.19
C THR A 28 65.61 2.50 26.82
N ILE A 29 64.91 1.50 26.28
CA ILE A 29 65.45 0.25 25.77
C ILE A 29 65.03 0.11 24.31
N THR A 30 65.99 0.05 23.39
CA THR A 30 65.73 0.01 21.95
C THR A 30 66.51 -1.12 21.29
N GLY A 31 65.90 -1.85 20.34
CA GLY A 31 66.63 -2.84 19.52
C GLY A 31 67.35 -3.94 20.30
N SER A 32 66.91 -4.22 21.54
CA SER A 32 67.67 -5.07 22.46
C SER A 32 67.00 -6.44 22.62
N SER A 33 67.82 -7.48 22.84
CA SER A 33 67.37 -8.86 22.99
C SER A 33 67.56 -9.37 24.41
N PHE A 34 66.52 -9.94 24.99
CA PHE A 34 66.47 -10.55 26.31
C PHE A 34 66.05 -12.01 26.18
N ASP A 35 67.00 -12.94 26.31
CA ASP A 35 66.75 -14.37 26.09
C ASP A 35 67.07 -15.21 27.34
N GLY A 36 66.07 -15.88 27.90
CA GLY A 36 66.28 -16.81 29.01
C GLY A 36 66.70 -16.14 30.32
N ASN A 37 66.30 -14.90 30.57
CA ASN A 37 66.59 -14.22 31.84
C ASN A 37 65.56 -14.58 32.91
N GLY A 38 65.98 -14.61 34.18
CA GLY A 38 65.22 -15.11 35.30
C GLY A 38 65.17 -14.18 36.51
N SER A 39 64.05 -14.18 37.24
CA SER A 39 63.98 -13.58 38.57
C SER A 39 63.13 -14.32 39.59
N ASP A 40 63.45 -14.13 40.88
CA ASP A 40 62.89 -14.93 41.98
C ASP A 40 62.37 -14.15 43.20
N GLN A 41 62.25 -12.82 43.14
CA GLN A 41 61.67 -12.02 44.23
C GLN A 41 60.14 -11.89 44.14
N ALA A 42 59.47 -11.42 45.20
CA ALA A 42 58.01 -11.28 45.22
C ALA A 42 57.42 -10.33 44.16
N GLN A 43 58.24 -9.51 43.54
CA GLN A 43 57.84 -8.39 42.69
C GLN A 43 58.90 -8.19 41.60
N GLY A 44 59.24 -9.27 40.90
CA GLY A 44 60.29 -9.29 39.88
C GLY A 44 59.77 -9.22 38.46
N GLY A 45 60.65 -8.87 37.53
CA GLY A 45 60.46 -9.10 36.10
C GLY A 45 61.52 -10.07 35.61
N GLY A 46 61.18 -11.07 34.80
CA GLY A 46 62.17 -12.08 34.40
C GLY A 46 63.37 -11.47 33.67
N ALA A 47 63.13 -10.50 32.79
CA ALA A 47 64.17 -9.68 32.18
C ALA A 47 64.33 -8.32 32.86
N ILE A 48 63.25 -7.54 32.95
CA ILE A 48 63.28 -6.13 33.36
C ILE A 48 62.37 -5.90 34.55
N LEU A 49 62.91 -5.26 35.59
CA LEU A 49 62.15 -4.70 36.69
C LEU A 49 62.24 -3.16 36.67
N ALA A 50 61.11 -2.49 36.53
CA ALA A 50 60.96 -1.06 36.79
C ALA A 50 60.11 -0.85 38.05
N SER A 51 60.73 -0.50 39.18
CA SER A 51 60.01 -0.39 40.47
C SER A 51 59.32 0.95 40.71
N SER A 52 59.77 2.02 40.06
CA SER A 52 59.22 3.38 40.19
C SER A 52 59.70 4.38 39.12
N GLY A 53 60.43 3.92 38.09
CA GLY A 53 60.93 4.76 37.01
C GLY A 53 60.14 4.54 35.71
N VAL A 54 60.11 5.55 34.84
CA VAL A 54 59.51 5.46 33.51
C VAL A 54 60.33 4.52 32.64
N LEU A 55 59.66 3.60 31.95
CA LEU A 55 60.28 2.65 31.05
C LEU A 55 59.67 2.78 29.65
N HIS A 56 60.51 3.07 28.67
CA HIS A 56 60.15 3.02 27.26
C HIS A 56 60.93 1.87 26.60
N VAL A 57 60.21 0.97 25.95
CA VAL A 57 60.75 -0.19 25.23
C VAL A 57 60.30 -0.09 23.79
N ASP A 58 61.25 -0.10 22.88
CA ASP A 58 61.01 0.01 21.45
C ASP A 58 61.75 -1.10 20.71
N SER A 59 61.08 -1.70 19.73
CA SER A 59 61.69 -2.63 18.76
C SER A 59 62.59 -3.70 19.39
N SER A 60 62.18 -4.23 20.55
CA SER A 60 63.01 -5.12 21.38
C SER A 60 62.40 -6.52 21.49
N VAL A 61 63.23 -7.52 21.79
CA VAL A 61 62.86 -8.94 21.75
C VAL A 61 63.02 -9.56 23.13
N PHE A 62 61.97 -10.21 23.62
CA PHE A 62 61.91 -10.90 24.91
C PHE A 62 61.50 -12.36 24.70
N VAL A 63 62.47 -13.26 24.82
CA VAL A 63 62.29 -14.68 24.56
C VAL A 63 62.58 -15.50 25.82
N ARG A 64 61.68 -16.40 26.19
CA ARG A 64 61.87 -17.39 27.27
C ARG A 64 62.30 -16.79 28.61
N ASN A 65 61.92 -15.54 28.90
CA ASN A 65 62.22 -14.94 30.20
C ASN A 65 61.23 -15.46 31.24
N THR A 66 61.72 -15.68 32.45
CA THR A 66 60.97 -16.38 33.49
C THR A 66 60.96 -15.59 34.80
N HIS A 67 59.78 -15.49 35.40
CA HIS A 67 59.63 -15.02 36.77
C HIS A 67 59.04 -16.12 37.65
N THR A 68 59.74 -16.52 38.71
CA THR A 68 59.26 -17.59 39.60
C THR A 68 59.42 -17.20 41.05
N TYR A 69 58.30 -17.00 41.77
CA TYR A 69 58.35 -16.72 43.20
C TYR A 69 57.74 -17.85 44.04
N ALA A 70 58.51 -18.39 44.98
CA ALA A 70 58.20 -19.61 45.71
C ALA A 70 56.95 -19.54 46.60
N SER A 71 56.55 -18.35 47.07
CA SER A 71 55.41 -18.24 48.00
C SER A 71 54.06 -18.00 47.31
N GLY A 72 54.00 -17.96 45.98
CA GLY A 72 52.78 -17.73 45.20
C GLY A 72 52.07 -16.37 45.43
N ALA A 73 52.68 -15.48 46.24
CA ALA A 73 52.09 -14.23 46.70
C ALA A 73 52.63 -12.99 45.95
N GLY A 74 53.46 -13.17 44.91
CA GLY A 74 54.15 -12.10 44.20
C GLY A 74 53.58 -11.76 42.82
N ASN A 75 53.37 -10.48 42.53
CA ASN A 75 52.93 -10.00 41.20
C ASN A 75 54.17 -9.71 40.35
N GLY A 76 54.39 -10.42 39.24
CA GLY A 76 55.58 -10.23 38.43
C GLY A 76 55.47 -10.75 37.01
N GLY A 77 56.00 -9.97 36.07
CA GLY A 77 55.94 -10.25 34.64
C GLY A 77 57.07 -11.17 34.20
N GLY A 78 56.75 -12.17 33.37
CA GLY A 78 57.75 -13.12 32.86
C GLY A 78 58.87 -12.45 32.09
N ALA A 79 58.59 -11.36 31.37
CA ALA A 79 59.60 -10.49 30.78
C ALA A 79 59.75 -9.18 31.57
N ILE A 80 58.67 -8.41 31.68
CA ILE A 80 58.71 -7.04 32.21
C ILE A 80 57.75 -6.91 33.37
N ARG A 81 58.26 -6.36 34.49
CA ARG A 81 57.41 -5.84 35.56
C ARG A 81 57.62 -4.34 35.70
N SER A 82 56.54 -3.56 35.59
CA SER A 82 56.54 -2.11 35.85
C SER A 82 55.61 -1.76 37.02
N GLY A 83 56.11 -1.01 38.00
CA GLY A 83 55.38 -0.56 39.17
C GLY A 83 55.43 0.95 39.35
N GLY A 84 54.27 1.59 39.47
CA GLY A 84 54.09 2.97 39.92
C GLY A 84 54.46 4.08 38.94
N ALA A 85 55.02 3.77 37.77
CA ALA A 85 55.41 4.73 36.73
C ALA A 85 54.97 4.28 35.33
N ALA A 86 55.08 5.17 34.34
CA ALA A 86 54.65 4.90 32.97
C ALA A 86 55.50 3.80 32.30
N LEU A 87 54.81 2.86 31.65
CA LEU A 87 55.39 1.90 30.72
C LEU A 87 54.88 2.19 29.31
N THR A 88 55.79 2.35 28.37
CA THR A 88 55.50 2.38 26.93
C THR A 88 56.24 1.25 26.24
N VAL A 89 55.55 0.47 25.43
CA VAL A 89 56.11 -0.63 24.64
C VAL A 89 55.63 -0.50 23.20
N GLU A 90 56.56 -0.38 22.26
CA GLU A 90 56.27 -0.19 20.84
C GLU A 90 57.04 -1.23 20.01
N GLY A 91 56.42 -1.79 18.97
CA GLY A 91 57.10 -2.58 17.95
C GLY A 91 57.85 -3.82 18.45
N SER A 92 57.50 -4.37 19.62
CA SER A 92 58.34 -5.33 20.34
C SER A 92 57.79 -6.76 20.31
N LEU A 93 58.67 -7.75 20.45
CA LEU A 93 58.33 -9.17 20.45
C LEU A 93 58.45 -9.79 21.85
N PHE A 94 57.40 -10.49 22.29
CA PHE A 94 57.38 -11.31 23.50
C PHE A 94 57.00 -12.75 23.17
N CYS A 95 57.96 -13.67 23.21
CA CYS A 95 57.75 -15.08 22.88
C CYS A 95 58.12 -16.02 24.03
N GLY A 96 57.19 -16.87 24.47
CA GLY A 96 57.47 -17.93 25.43
C GLY A 96 57.88 -17.43 26.82
N ASN A 97 57.51 -16.21 27.21
CA ASN A 97 57.81 -15.70 28.54
C ASN A 97 56.85 -16.31 29.57
N THR A 98 57.35 -16.63 30.75
CA THR A 98 56.56 -17.34 31.78
C THR A 98 56.63 -16.69 33.15
N THR A 99 55.51 -16.82 33.87
CA THR A 99 55.42 -16.46 35.28
C THR A 99 54.55 -17.49 35.99
N ASN A 100 54.83 -17.74 37.26
CA ASN A 100 53.98 -18.59 38.10
C ASN A 100 52.84 -17.81 38.77
N ARG A 101 52.45 -16.62 38.26
CA ARG A 101 51.28 -15.88 38.76
C ARG A 101 50.50 -15.08 37.70
N THR A 102 50.90 -13.84 37.42
CA THR A 102 50.20 -12.88 36.53
C THR A 102 51.17 -12.13 35.63
N GLY A 103 50.83 -11.99 34.34
CA GLY A 103 51.70 -11.32 33.36
C GLY A 103 52.74 -12.26 32.76
N GLY A 104 52.31 -13.20 31.91
CA GLY A 104 53.17 -14.11 31.15
C GLY A 104 54.34 -13.39 30.49
N ALA A 105 54.10 -12.23 29.89
CA ALA A 105 55.16 -11.33 29.41
C ALA A 105 55.24 -10.05 30.25
N ILE A 106 54.17 -9.28 30.32
CA ILE A 106 54.15 -7.95 30.94
C ILE A 106 53.20 -7.93 32.14
N HIS A 107 53.67 -7.40 33.26
CA HIS A 107 52.85 -7.06 34.42
C HIS A 107 53.03 -5.59 34.79
N THR A 108 51.94 -4.83 34.89
CA THR A 108 51.96 -3.43 35.35
C THR A 108 51.11 -3.24 36.60
N ASP A 109 51.59 -2.42 37.55
CA ASP A 109 50.85 -2.01 38.75
C ASP A 109 50.91 -0.48 38.92
N ASN A 110 49.76 0.17 39.14
CA ASN A 110 49.66 1.59 39.57
C ASN A 110 50.32 2.66 38.66
N GLY A 111 50.65 2.35 37.40
CA GLY A 111 51.24 3.28 36.43
C GLY A 111 50.53 3.24 35.08
N SER A 112 50.68 4.28 34.25
CA SER A 112 50.09 4.30 32.90
C SER A 112 50.78 3.27 32.01
N VAL A 113 50.02 2.66 31.10
CA VAL A 113 50.54 1.61 30.20
C VAL A 113 50.15 1.93 28.76
N SER A 114 51.11 1.95 27.85
CA SER A 114 50.87 2.04 26.41
C SER A 114 51.61 0.88 25.76
N VAL A 115 50.87 0.02 25.05
CA VAL A 115 51.44 -1.10 24.29
C VAL A 115 50.88 -1.02 22.88
N GLU A 116 51.75 -0.84 21.90
CA GLU A 116 51.37 -0.64 20.52
C GLU A 116 52.22 -1.49 19.56
N GLY A 117 51.57 -2.01 18.50
CA GLY A 117 52.26 -2.63 17.38
C GLY A 117 53.20 -3.77 17.79
N SER A 118 52.85 -4.51 18.85
CA SER A 118 53.71 -5.52 19.46
C SER A 118 53.12 -6.92 19.34
N LEU A 119 54.00 -7.93 19.31
CA LEU A 119 53.65 -9.33 19.08
C LEU A 119 53.87 -10.18 20.34
N PHE A 120 52.83 -10.87 20.80
CA PHE A 120 52.82 -11.74 21.98
C PHE A 120 52.51 -13.18 21.59
N VAL A 121 53.52 -14.04 21.62
CA VAL A 121 53.40 -15.44 21.21
C VAL A 121 53.69 -16.40 22.36
N ARG A 122 52.79 -17.35 22.62
CA ARG A 122 52.98 -18.44 23.59
C ARG A 122 53.43 -18.00 24.99
N ASN A 123 53.07 -16.80 25.43
CA ASN A 123 53.37 -16.37 26.79
C ASN A 123 52.45 -17.11 27.77
N GLY A 124 53.00 -17.47 28.95
CA GLY A 124 52.31 -18.29 29.95
C GLY A 124 52.36 -19.81 29.70
N ARG A 125 53.15 -20.28 28.70
CA ARG A 125 53.50 -21.70 28.49
C ARG A 125 54.96 -21.97 28.81
N ASP A 126 55.26 -23.11 29.44
CA ASP A 126 56.64 -23.56 29.64
C ASP A 126 57.32 -24.04 28.34
N ASP A 127 58.61 -24.38 28.42
CA ASP A 127 59.41 -24.87 27.29
C ASP A 127 58.89 -26.18 26.67
N LEU A 128 57.91 -26.84 27.29
CA LEU A 128 57.25 -28.05 26.80
C LEU A 128 55.84 -27.78 26.25
N GLY A 129 55.46 -26.51 26.12
CA GLY A 129 54.15 -26.08 25.63
C GLY A 129 53.01 -26.29 26.63
N GLN A 130 53.33 -26.60 27.90
CA GLN A 130 52.33 -26.84 28.94
C GLN A 130 51.89 -25.53 29.58
N THR A 131 50.59 -25.43 29.86
CA THR A 131 50.00 -24.28 30.55
C THR A 131 50.50 -24.19 31.99
N VAL A 132 51.05 -23.05 32.39
CA VAL A 132 51.40 -22.78 33.79
C VAL A 132 50.12 -22.48 34.57
N THR A 133 49.93 -23.11 35.74
CA THR A 133 48.68 -23.20 36.52
C THR A 133 48.18 -21.89 37.18
N TYR A 134 48.43 -20.73 36.59
CA TYR A 134 48.04 -19.43 37.15
C TYR A 134 47.45 -18.47 36.09
N ARG A 135 47.00 -17.27 36.51
CA ARG A 135 46.42 -16.21 35.66
C ARG A 135 47.50 -15.50 34.84
N ALA A 136 48.30 -16.26 34.09
CA ALA A 136 49.50 -15.83 33.40
C ALA A 136 49.24 -15.20 32.01
N SER A 137 48.25 -14.30 31.93
CA SER A 137 47.92 -13.53 30.72
C SER A 137 49.16 -12.88 30.12
N ALA A 138 49.33 -12.89 28.80
CA ALA A 138 50.51 -12.31 28.15
C ALA A 138 50.76 -10.87 28.64
N VAL A 139 49.71 -10.06 28.73
CA VAL A 139 49.75 -8.75 29.36
C VAL A 139 48.74 -8.70 30.51
N ALA A 140 49.22 -8.32 31.70
CA ALA A 140 48.39 -8.09 32.88
C ALA A 140 48.52 -6.64 33.35
N VAL A 141 47.40 -5.92 33.37
CA VAL A 141 47.32 -4.52 33.79
C VAL A 141 46.53 -4.39 35.08
N ASN A 142 47.20 -3.85 36.10
CA ASN A 142 46.62 -3.58 37.40
C ASN A 142 46.88 -2.14 37.83
N SER A 143 46.26 -1.21 37.09
CA SER A 143 46.50 0.22 37.22
C SER A 143 45.20 0.96 37.54
N PRO A 144 44.75 0.95 38.80
CA PRO A 144 43.43 1.45 39.18
C PRO A 144 43.21 2.95 38.99
N ASN A 145 44.29 3.73 38.87
CA ASN A 145 44.27 5.20 38.85
C ASN A 145 45.05 5.78 37.67
N ALA A 146 45.37 4.98 36.64
CA ALA A 146 46.16 5.43 35.51
C ALA A 146 45.52 5.00 34.20
N ALA A 147 45.55 5.89 33.21
CA ALA A 147 45.08 5.60 31.86
C ALA A 147 46.03 4.59 31.19
N GLY A 148 45.46 3.76 30.32
CA GLY A 148 46.24 2.86 29.50
C GLY A 148 45.66 2.70 28.11
N GLU A 149 46.48 2.18 27.21
CA GLU A 149 46.10 1.91 25.83
C GLU A 149 46.84 0.68 25.32
N LEU A 150 46.08 -0.27 24.77
CA LEU A 150 46.61 -1.41 24.05
C LEU A 150 46.00 -1.40 22.66
N ARG A 151 46.80 -1.10 21.63
CA ARG A 151 46.33 -1.04 20.24
C ARG A 151 47.26 -1.68 19.23
N HIS A 152 46.71 -2.17 18.12
CA HIS A 152 47.51 -2.77 17.03
C HIS A 152 48.43 -3.91 17.48
N ASN A 153 48.10 -4.61 18.57
CA ASN A 153 48.91 -5.73 19.04
C ASN A 153 48.35 -7.07 18.54
N THR A 154 49.25 -8.01 18.33
CA THR A 154 48.89 -9.37 17.92
C THR A 154 49.22 -10.38 19.02
N PHE A 155 48.24 -11.17 19.44
CA PHE A 155 48.36 -12.19 20.48
C PHE A 155 48.08 -13.57 19.91
N VAL A 156 49.09 -14.45 19.90
CA VAL A 156 48.98 -15.79 19.30
C VAL A 156 49.36 -16.90 20.29
N GLU A 157 48.51 -17.92 20.41
CA GLU A 157 48.79 -19.14 21.19
C GLU A 157 49.16 -18.94 22.68
N ASN A 158 48.84 -17.77 23.25
CA ASN A 158 49.12 -17.50 24.67
C ASN A 158 48.27 -18.41 25.57
N ALA A 159 48.74 -18.70 26.78
CA ALA A 159 48.05 -19.61 27.70
C ALA A 159 47.97 -19.08 29.12
N ALA A 160 46.79 -19.19 29.71
CA ALA A 160 46.50 -18.92 31.11
C ALA A 160 45.29 -19.75 31.54
N ILE A 161 44.95 -19.71 32.83
CA ILE A 161 43.70 -20.28 33.34
C ILE A 161 42.48 -19.44 32.93
N GLU A 162 42.64 -18.11 32.81
CA GLU A 162 41.61 -17.14 32.40
C GLU A 162 42.29 -15.97 31.67
N GLY A 163 41.78 -15.56 30.50
CA GLY A 163 42.23 -14.38 29.75
C GLY A 163 43.70 -14.45 29.35
N SER A 164 44.06 -15.39 28.50
CA SER A 164 45.46 -15.68 28.19
C SER A 164 46.21 -14.60 27.42
N ALA A 165 45.52 -13.74 26.67
CA ALA A 165 46.16 -12.61 26.01
C ALA A 165 46.23 -11.39 26.95
N LEU A 166 45.09 -10.96 27.47
CA LEU A 166 44.97 -9.74 28.26
C LEU A 166 44.13 -9.94 29.52
N HIS A 167 44.65 -9.44 30.65
CA HIS A 167 43.93 -9.34 31.92
C HIS A 167 43.96 -7.90 32.44
N LEU A 168 42.77 -7.31 32.58
CA LEU A 168 42.56 -5.99 33.18
C LEU A 168 41.88 -6.14 34.55
N SER A 169 42.52 -5.65 35.62
CA SER A 169 42.00 -5.75 37.00
C SER A 169 40.84 -4.79 37.29
N ALA A 170 40.13 -5.01 38.40
CA ALA A 170 38.91 -4.28 38.78
C ALA A 170 39.01 -2.74 38.93
N GLY A 171 40.20 -2.16 38.89
CA GLY A 171 40.36 -0.71 38.87
C GLY A 171 40.80 -0.14 37.52
N SER A 172 41.19 -0.97 36.55
CA SER A 172 41.86 -0.51 35.33
C SER A 172 40.87 0.00 34.26
N ALA A 173 39.76 0.62 34.69
CA ALA A 173 38.64 1.10 33.88
C ALA A 173 39.02 2.14 32.81
N HIS A 174 40.22 2.70 32.91
CA HIS A 174 40.75 3.74 32.02
C HIS A 174 41.72 3.19 30.96
N THR A 175 41.76 1.86 30.77
CA THR A 175 42.62 1.22 29.76
C THR A 175 41.80 0.91 28.51
N ALA A 176 42.07 1.60 27.40
CA ALA A 176 41.45 1.32 26.11
C ALA A 176 42.09 0.10 25.44
N VAL A 177 41.28 -0.73 24.80
CA VAL A 177 41.74 -1.90 24.02
C VAL A 177 41.13 -1.77 22.63
N ALA A 178 41.92 -1.40 21.63
CA ALA A 178 41.43 -1.12 20.29
C ALA A 178 42.27 -1.82 19.22
N ASP A 179 41.68 -2.30 18.12
CA ASP A 179 42.44 -2.74 16.93
C ASP A 179 43.50 -3.82 17.24
N ASN A 180 43.19 -4.78 18.12
CA ASN A 180 44.11 -5.88 18.46
C ASN A 180 43.63 -7.20 17.81
N LEU A 181 44.58 -8.04 17.42
CA LEU A 181 44.33 -9.36 16.84
C LEU A 181 44.62 -10.48 17.85
N PHE A 182 43.65 -11.37 18.10
CA PHE A 182 43.75 -12.49 19.03
C PHE A 182 43.52 -13.82 18.30
N VAL A 183 44.56 -14.67 18.25
CA VAL A 183 44.54 -15.95 17.51
C VAL A 183 44.94 -17.13 18.40
N ASP A 184 44.13 -18.19 18.44
CA ASP A 184 44.42 -19.47 19.13
C ASP A 184 44.86 -19.37 20.61
N ASN A 185 44.41 -18.34 21.32
CA ASN A 185 44.69 -18.12 22.73
C ASN A 185 43.84 -19.05 23.62
N VAL A 186 44.45 -19.66 24.65
CA VAL A 186 43.79 -20.66 25.51
C VAL A 186 42.97 -20.01 26.63
N ALA A 187 41.80 -20.55 26.97
CA ALA A 187 40.94 -20.08 28.07
C ALA A 187 40.45 -18.62 27.91
N GLY A 188 40.16 -18.23 26.66
CA GLY A 188 39.70 -16.91 26.27
C GLY A 188 40.84 -15.91 26.15
N ALA A 189 40.76 -15.00 25.17
CA ALA A 189 41.79 -13.98 24.98
C ALA A 189 41.74 -12.88 26.07
N LEU A 190 40.54 -12.46 26.48
CA LEU A 190 40.37 -11.31 27.37
C LEU A 190 39.72 -11.70 28.71
N TYR A 191 40.27 -11.21 29.82
CA TYR A 191 39.67 -11.30 31.14
C TYR A 191 39.58 -9.92 31.82
N LEU A 192 38.34 -9.48 32.09
CA LEU A 192 38.01 -8.19 32.68
C LEU A 192 37.38 -8.39 34.06
N ASP A 193 38.11 -8.11 35.15
CA ASP A 193 37.56 -8.26 36.51
C ASP A 193 36.57 -7.13 36.82
N ARG A 194 35.27 -7.43 36.92
CA ARG A 194 34.21 -6.51 37.41
C ARG A 194 34.19 -5.13 36.73
N GLN A 195 34.48 -5.06 35.43
CA GLN A 195 34.40 -3.82 34.64
C GLN A 195 33.10 -3.79 33.82
N PRO A 196 32.14 -2.88 34.10
CA PRO A 196 30.88 -2.83 33.35
C PRO A 196 30.92 -2.01 32.05
N ALA A 197 32.02 -1.30 31.72
CA ALA A 197 32.07 -0.42 30.55
C ALA A 197 33.51 -0.11 30.08
N LEU A 198 34.26 -1.12 29.65
CA LEU A 198 35.54 -0.89 28.95
C LEU A 198 35.29 -0.78 27.42
N PRO A 199 35.85 0.23 26.73
CA PRO A 199 35.81 0.30 25.28
C PRO A 199 36.80 -0.72 24.71
N VAL A 200 36.30 -1.92 24.42
CA VAL A 200 36.94 -2.84 23.47
C VAL A 200 36.35 -2.51 22.10
N VAL A 201 37.16 -1.97 21.20
CA VAL A 201 36.72 -1.50 19.86
C VAL A 201 37.57 -2.20 18.81
N ASN A 202 36.96 -2.70 17.72
CA ASN A 202 37.70 -3.31 16.60
C ASN A 202 38.71 -4.40 17.01
N ALA A 203 38.39 -5.23 18.01
CA ALA A 203 39.21 -6.38 18.37
C ALA A 203 38.80 -7.59 17.53
N TYR A 204 39.77 -8.30 16.95
CA TYR A 204 39.57 -9.44 16.06
C TYR A 204 39.91 -10.76 16.78
N TYR A 205 39.00 -11.72 16.78
CA TYR A 205 39.14 -12.98 17.52
C TYR A 205 39.06 -14.20 16.58
N ARG A 206 40.07 -15.08 16.70
CA ARG A 206 40.12 -16.40 16.06
C ARG A 206 40.55 -17.46 17.07
N ASN A 207 39.80 -17.60 18.17
CA ASN A 207 40.03 -18.61 19.19
C ASN A 207 38.93 -19.70 19.11
N GLY A 208 39.25 -20.96 19.42
CA GLY A 208 38.26 -22.02 19.51
C GLY A 208 37.17 -21.76 20.56
N ALA A 209 35.97 -22.33 20.34
CA ALA A 209 34.65 -22.05 20.94
C ALA A 209 34.47 -22.11 22.48
N ASN A 210 35.44 -21.69 23.29
CA ASN A 210 35.34 -21.65 24.75
C ASN A 210 35.63 -20.25 25.31
N GLU A 211 35.09 -19.23 24.67
CA GLU A 211 35.15 -17.85 25.16
C GLU A 211 34.06 -17.63 26.21
N THR A 212 34.46 -17.59 27.48
CA THR A 212 33.58 -17.06 28.53
C THR A 212 33.79 -15.55 28.58
N LEU A 213 33.12 -14.81 27.70
CA LEU A 213 33.06 -13.34 27.78
C LEU A 213 32.24 -12.97 29.03
N THR A 214 32.88 -12.85 30.18
CA THR A 214 32.23 -12.34 31.38
C THR A 214 32.14 -10.82 31.28
N ASN A 215 30.98 -10.35 30.82
CA ASN A 215 30.50 -8.97 30.65
C ASN A 215 30.86 -8.22 29.35
N SER A 216 29.79 -7.90 28.61
CA SER A 216 29.62 -6.79 27.66
C SER A 216 30.85 -6.43 26.82
N VAL A 217 31.10 -7.22 25.78
CA VAL A 217 31.96 -6.83 24.65
C VAL A 217 31.04 -6.48 23.48
N SER A 218 31.25 -5.30 22.89
CA SER A 218 30.61 -4.91 21.63
C SER A 218 31.00 -5.95 20.57
N THR A 219 30.00 -6.58 19.97
CA THR A 219 30.15 -7.63 18.97
C THR A 219 30.79 -7.07 17.71
N SER A 220 32.10 -7.26 17.54
CA SER A 220 32.76 -7.23 16.24
C SER A 220 32.51 -8.56 15.51
N PRO A 221 32.44 -8.56 14.17
CA PRO A 221 32.18 -9.75 13.37
C PRO A 221 33.27 -10.82 13.57
N PHE A 222 32.83 -12.06 13.76
CA PHE A 222 33.67 -13.26 13.68
C PHE A 222 34.01 -13.49 12.20
N PHE A 223 35.26 -13.26 11.80
CA PHE A 223 35.74 -13.66 10.48
C PHE A 223 36.30 -15.08 10.54
N ASP A 224 35.66 -15.99 9.81
CA ASP A 224 36.14 -17.35 9.64
C ASP A 224 37.01 -17.38 8.37
N THR A 225 38.34 -17.32 8.53
CA THR A 225 39.28 -17.46 7.40
C THR A 225 39.72 -18.92 7.21
N PRO A 226 39.95 -19.37 5.96
CA PRO A 226 40.38 -20.74 5.69
C PRO A 226 41.91 -20.90 5.79
N ALA A 227 42.39 -21.32 6.97
CA ALA A 227 43.63 -22.11 7.23
C ALA A 227 44.27 -21.78 8.61
N PRO A 228 44.71 -22.77 9.42
CA PRO A 228 45.33 -22.54 10.72
C PRO A 228 46.64 -21.76 10.62
N VAL A 229 46.80 -20.70 11.43
CA VAL A 229 48.06 -19.95 11.54
C VAL A 229 49.10 -20.87 12.19
N THR A 230 50.22 -21.13 11.50
CA THR A 230 51.32 -21.92 12.08
C THR A 230 52.44 -20.99 12.53
N VAL A 231 52.67 -20.91 13.84
CA VAL A 231 53.72 -20.08 14.43
C VAL A 231 55.01 -20.89 14.62
N GLY A 232 56.15 -20.38 14.12
CA GLY A 232 57.48 -20.99 14.34
C GLY A 232 57.93 -20.99 15.83
N ASP A 233 59.03 -21.67 16.14
CA ASP A 233 59.56 -21.75 17.51
C ASP A 233 60.02 -20.38 18.05
N CYS A 234 59.94 -20.19 19.37
CA CYS A 234 60.42 -18.98 20.05
C CYS A 234 61.96 -18.92 20.09
N ASP A 235 62.59 -18.76 18.93
CA ASP A 235 64.02 -18.51 18.82
C ASP A 235 64.26 -17.01 18.57
N ALA A 236 65.17 -16.42 19.34
CA ALA A 236 65.49 -14.97 19.29
C ALA A 236 65.95 -14.46 17.91
N GLY A 237 66.18 -15.35 16.93
CA GLY A 237 66.58 -14.99 15.56
C GLY A 237 65.57 -15.30 14.46
N VAL A 238 64.49 -16.07 14.69
CA VAL A 238 63.58 -16.52 13.61
C VAL A 238 62.16 -16.81 14.14
N LEU A 239 61.37 -15.79 14.45
CA LEU A 239 59.92 -15.99 14.50
C LEU A 239 59.35 -15.73 13.09
N ARG A 240 58.83 -16.76 12.45
CA ARG A 240 58.11 -16.67 11.16
C ARG A 240 56.69 -17.16 11.34
N LEU A 241 55.69 -16.31 11.10
CA LEU A 241 54.31 -16.74 10.88
C LEU A 241 54.25 -17.33 9.46
N ARG A 242 53.92 -18.62 9.31
CA ARG A 242 53.74 -19.19 7.97
C ARG A 242 52.32 -18.88 7.49
N GLY A 243 52.20 -18.01 6.50
CA GLY A 243 50.94 -17.70 5.80
C GLY A 243 50.66 -16.22 5.52
N SER A 244 51.49 -15.28 5.99
CA SER A 244 51.34 -13.85 5.73
C SER A 244 52.71 -13.23 5.41
N ALA A 245 52.74 -12.25 4.52
CA ALA A 245 53.96 -11.58 4.09
C ALA A 245 54.67 -10.95 5.30
N VAL A 246 55.86 -11.47 5.59
CA VAL A 246 56.89 -10.91 6.49
C VAL A 246 56.38 -10.31 7.82
N VAL A 247 56.28 -11.15 8.86
CA VAL A 247 56.56 -10.67 10.22
C VAL A 247 58.08 -10.67 10.38
N GLY A 248 58.64 -9.49 10.60
CA GLY A 248 60.06 -9.16 10.50
C GLY A 248 61.06 -10.05 11.25
N THR A 249 62.32 -9.94 10.86
CA THR A 249 63.46 -10.47 11.61
C THR A 249 63.99 -9.43 12.58
N ALA A 250 64.41 -9.84 13.78
CA ALA A 250 64.86 -9.00 14.90
C ALA A 250 66.07 -8.07 14.63
N THR A 251 66.49 -7.88 13.37
CA THR A 251 67.73 -7.18 13.01
C THR A 251 67.55 -5.99 12.07
N ASP A 252 66.34 -5.68 11.60
CA ASP A 252 66.12 -4.62 10.60
C ASP A 252 65.27 -3.44 11.07
N GLY A 253 64.82 -3.42 12.33
CA GLY A 253 63.97 -2.33 12.84
C GLY A 253 62.57 -2.30 12.22
N SER A 254 62.12 -3.40 11.60
CA SER A 254 60.71 -3.56 11.24
C SER A 254 59.85 -3.84 12.49
N THR A 255 58.76 -3.10 12.61
CA THR A 255 57.80 -3.20 13.73
C THR A 255 57.18 -4.60 13.77
N PHE A 256 57.31 -5.28 14.91
CA PHE A 256 56.77 -6.62 15.10
C PHE A 256 55.24 -6.60 15.27
N GLY A 257 54.49 -6.80 14.18
CA GLY A 257 53.04 -7.03 14.25
C GLY A 257 52.19 -5.77 14.16
N ALA A 258 52.70 -4.68 13.57
CA ALA A 258 51.81 -3.71 12.95
C ALA A 258 51.16 -4.39 11.75
N VAL A 259 49.83 -4.37 11.67
CA VAL A 259 49.20 -4.56 10.39
C VAL A 259 49.68 -3.42 9.51
N GLN A 260 50.38 -3.75 8.43
CA GLN A 260 50.97 -2.77 7.54
C GLN A 260 50.09 -2.69 6.31
N ASP A 261 49.53 -1.52 6.06
CA ASP A 261 48.97 -1.11 4.78
C ASP A 261 50.11 -1.08 3.75
N LEU A 262 50.24 -2.15 2.94
CA LEU A 262 51.39 -2.37 2.07
C LEU A 262 51.24 -1.64 0.72
N ASP A 263 50.03 -1.35 0.28
CA ASP A 263 49.75 -0.61 -0.95
C ASP A 263 49.40 0.87 -0.75
N GLY A 264 49.12 1.27 0.50
CA GLY A 264 48.91 2.65 0.92
C GLY A 264 47.48 3.17 0.75
N ASP A 265 46.48 2.29 0.67
CA ASP A 265 45.08 2.66 0.46
C ASP A 265 44.32 3.02 1.75
N GLY A 266 44.95 2.75 2.91
CA GLY A 266 44.41 3.00 4.24
C GLY A 266 43.63 1.83 4.85
N TRP A 267 43.48 0.73 4.14
CA TRP A 267 43.03 -0.56 4.63
C TRP A 267 44.23 -1.47 4.92
N PHE A 268 43.97 -2.53 5.68
CA PHE A 268 45.02 -3.42 6.14
C PHE A 268 44.43 -4.79 6.52
N PRO A 269 45.20 -5.89 6.44
CA PRO A 269 44.69 -7.21 6.77
C PRO A 269 44.20 -7.36 8.23
N PRO A 270 43.13 -8.12 8.51
CA PRO A 270 42.39 -8.97 7.58
C PRO A 270 41.24 -8.28 6.83
N GLN A 271 41.04 -6.97 7.00
CA GLN A 271 39.97 -6.24 6.32
C GLN A 271 40.25 -6.09 4.83
N ASP A 272 41.53 -5.92 4.52
CA ASP A 272 42.06 -5.95 3.17
C ASP A 272 42.34 -7.40 2.75
N CYS A 273 41.68 -7.83 1.68
CA CYS A 273 41.79 -9.16 1.12
C CYS A 273 42.95 -9.31 0.11
N ASP A 274 43.51 -8.20 -0.40
CA ASP A 274 44.76 -8.15 -1.18
C ASP A 274 45.54 -6.85 -0.92
N ASP A 275 46.20 -6.79 0.24
CA ASP A 275 47.07 -5.69 0.75
C ASP A 275 48.28 -5.33 -0.14
N ALA A 276 48.37 -5.90 -1.35
CA ALA A 276 49.34 -5.52 -2.37
C ALA A 276 48.70 -4.75 -3.55
N ASP A 277 47.37 -4.61 -3.59
CA ASP A 277 46.63 -3.95 -4.65
C ASP A 277 45.66 -2.90 -4.07
N PRO A 278 45.94 -1.59 -4.22
CA PRO A 278 45.15 -0.52 -3.61
C PRO A 278 43.75 -0.37 -4.24
N MET A 279 43.42 -1.18 -5.25
CA MET A 279 42.10 -1.26 -5.87
C MET A 279 41.25 -2.42 -5.30
N VAL A 280 41.78 -3.20 -4.36
CA VAL A 280 41.12 -4.35 -3.72
C VAL A 280 41.01 -4.08 -2.23
N ALA A 281 39.92 -3.45 -1.80
CA ALA A 281 39.69 -3.15 -0.40
C ALA A 281 38.21 -2.89 -0.08
N PRO A 282 37.81 -2.93 1.20
CA PRO A 282 36.43 -2.69 1.58
C PRO A 282 35.82 -1.40 0.99
N GLY A 283 34.78 -1.59 0.18
CA GLY A 283 34.02 -0.51 -0.45
C GLY A 283 34.58 0.01 -1.78
N THR A 284 35.61 -0.63 -2.36
CA THR A 284 35.97 -0.37 -3.76
C THR A 284 34.88 -0.88 -4.70
N PRO A 285 34.59 -0.21 -5.83
CA PRO A 285 33.59 -0.71 -6.78
C PRO A 285 34.02 -2.04 -7.42
N GLU A 286 33.12 -3.03 -7.35
CA GLU A 286 33.30 -4.35 -7.92
C GLU A 286 33.40 -4.32 -9.47
N VAL A 287 34.31 -5.13 -10.02
CA VAL A 287 34.40 -5.44 -11.45
C VAL A 287 33.96 -6.88 -11.66
N CYS A 288 32.65 -7.02 -11.85
CA CYS A 288 31.97 -8.31 -11.88
C CYS A 288 32.50 -9.31 -12.92
N GLY A 289 32.73 -10.54 -12.46
CA GLY A 289 33.08 -11.70 -13.28
C GLY A 289 34.53 -11.74 -13.74
N ASP A 290 35.41 -10.95 -13.15
CA ASP A 290 36.83 -10.92 -13.48
C ASP A 290 37.70 -11.87 -12.62
N GLY A 291 37.09 -12.52 -11.61
CA GLY A 291 37.73 -13.48 -10.74
C GLY A 291 38.40 -12.87 -9.50
N LEU A 292 38.25 -11.57 -9.27
CA LEU A 292 38.74 -10.85 -8.09
C LEU A 292 37.54 -10.32 -7.30
N ASP A 293 37.63 -10.40 -5.97
CA ASP A 293 36.68 -9.82 -5.03
C ASP A 293 37.28 -8.47 -4.62
N GLN A 294 36.92 -7.39 -5.32
CA GLN A 294 37.58 -6.10 -5.07
C GLN A 294 37.09 -5.49 -3.77
N ASP A 295 35.80 -5.60 -3.45
CA ASP A 295 35.22 -4.98 -2.25
C ASP A 295 35.39 -5.80 -0.95
N CYS A 296 36.05 -6.96 -1.04
CA CYS A 296 36.37 -7.87 0.05
C CYS A 296 35.15 -8.36 0.84
N ASP A 297 33.97 -8.45 0.21
CA ASP A 297 32.76 -8.99 0.82
C ASP A 297 32.67 -10.54 0.76
N GLY A 298 33.60 -11.17 0.05
CA GLY A 298 33.71 -12.61 -0.17
C GLY A 298 33.08 -13.10 -1.46
N GLN A 299 32.65 -12.22 -2.38
CA GLN A 299 31.97 -12.56 -3.62
C GLN A 299 32.50 -11.77 -4.83
N ASP A 300 32.96 -12.49 -5.86
CA ASP A 300 33.05 -11.94 -7.22
C ASP A 300 31.65 -12.06 -7.87
N ASN A 301 30.92 -10.94 -7.89
CA ASN A 301 29.55 -10.92 -8.36
C ASN A 301 29.49 -11.13 -9.88
N ALA A 302 28.56 -11.96 -10.36
CA ALA A 302 28.35 -12.08 -11.80
C ALA A 302 27.64 -10.82 -12.34
N ALA A 303 28.06 -10.35 -13.52
CA ALA A 303 27.38 -9.24 -14.18
C ALA A 303 25.90 -9.60 -14.45
N VAL A 304 25.02 -8.65 -14.16
CA VAL A 304 23.59 -8.75 -14.41
C VAL A 304 23.18 -7.76 -15.49
N THR A 305 22.11 -8.09 -16.21
CA THR A 305 21.46 -7.11 -17.08
C THR A 305 20.66 -6.15 -16.21
N ALA A 306 21.01 -4.86 -16.25
CA ALA A 306 20.26 -3.79 -15.61
C ALA A 306 20.00 -2.67 -16.63
N PHE A 307 19.09 -1.77 -16.31
CA PHE A 307 18.62 -0.72 -17.20
C PHE A 307 19.02 0.64 -16.64
N LEU A 308 19.45 1.58 -17.49
CA LEU A 308 19.73 2.94 -17.04
C LEU A 308 18.44 3.51 -16.42
N ASP A 309 18.54 4.02 -15.19
CA ASP A 309 17.42 4.56 -14.41
C ASP A 309 17.70 6.04 -14.13
N GLY A 310 17.17 6.90 -15.00
CA GLY A 310 17.49 8.33 -15.04
C GLY A 310 16.79 9.16 -13.97
N ASP A 311 15.63 8.73 -13.49
CA ASP A 311 14.80 9.47 -12.53
C ASP A 311 14.65 8.79 -11.16
N GLY A 312 15.09 7.55 -11.02
CA GLY A 312 15.18 6.80 -9.77
C GLY A 312 13.87 6.14 -9.34
N ASP A 313 12.96 5.78 -10.26
CA ASP A 313 11.73 5.06 -9.93
C ASP A 313 11.90 3.53 -9.84
N GLY A 314 13.06 3.01 -10.26
CA GLY A 314 13.40 1.60 -10.22
C GLY A 314 13.02 0.80 -11.47
N TYR A 315 12.60 1.48 -12.54
CA TYR A 315 12.55 1.00 -13.92
C TYR A 315 13.56 1.77 -14.78
N GLY A 316 13.88 1.22 -15.95
CA GLY A 316 14.78 1.89 -16.89
C GLY A 316 14.55 1.47 -18.33
N ASP A 317 15.21 2.15 -19.27
CA ASP A 317 14.99 1.97 -20.70
C ASP A 317 16.08 1.13 -21.40
N LEU A 318 17.34 1.50 -21.25
CA LEU A 318 18.49 0.96 -21.98
C LEU A 318 19.22 -0.09 -21.15
N ALA A 319 19.26 -1.32 -21.66
CA ALA A 319 19.94 -2.43 -21.00
C ALA A 319 21.48 -2.36 -21.13
N PHE A 320 22.17 -2.57 -20.01
CA PHE A 320 23.62 -2.71 -19.88
C PHE A 320 23.97 -3.93 -19.02
N GLU A 321 25.16 -4.48 -19.22
CA GLU A 321 25.75 -5.43 -18.27
C GLU A 321 26.51 -4.64 -17.20
N VAL A 322 26.06 -4.74 -15.96
CA VAL A 322 26.63 -4.05 -14.80
C VAL A 322 26.70 -4.97 -13.59
N CYS A 323 27.41 -4.55 -12.55
CA CYS A 323 27.36 -5.23 -11.27
C CYS A 323 25.99 -5.09 -10.60
N PRO A 324 25.53 -6.13 -9.87
CA PRO A 324 24.35 -6.01 -9.02
C PRO A 324 24.46 -4.79 -8.09
N GLY A 325 23.42 -3.96 -8.05
CA GLY A 325 23.41 -2.75 -7.22
C GLY A 325 24.21 -1.56 -7.76
N ALA A 326 24.64 -1.58 -9.03
CA ALA A 326 25.26 -0.42 -9.66
C ALA A 326 24.35 0.82 -9.56
N LEU A 327 24.88 1.91 -9.01
CA LEU A 327 24.12 3.16 -8.85
C LEU A 327 23.72 3.74 -10.22
N GLY A 328 22.48 4.20 -10.32
CA GLY A 328 21.90 4.74 -11.56
C GLY A 328 21.39 3.68 -12.52
N TYR A 329 21.20 2.44 -12.05
CA TYR A 329 20.58 1.36 -12.82
C TYR A 329 19.44 0.69 -12.04
N ALA A 330 18.39 0.35 -12.77
CA ALA A 330 17.25 -0.44 -12.32
C ALA A 330 17.38 -1.91 -12.74
N GLU A 331 16.90 -2.85 -11.93
CA GLU A 331 16.81 -4.27 -12.32
C GLU A 331 15.65 -4.54 -13.30
N GLN A 332 14.67 -3.64 -13.34
CA GLN A 332 13.48 -3.75 -14.16
C GLN A 332 13.61 -2.83 -15.37
N GLY A 333 13.24 -3.35 -16.55
CA GLY A 333 13.22 -2.57 -17.78
C GLY A 333 11.80 -2.23 -18.19
N GLY A 334 11.67 -1.39 -19.23
CA GLY A 334 10.38 -1.08 -19.85
C GLY A 334 9.84 0.32 -19.52
N ASP A 335 10.67 1.17 -18.92
CA ASP A 335 10.38 2.59 -18.78
C ASP A 335 10.19 3.24 -20.16
N CYS A 336 9.12 4.01 -20.31
CA CYS A 336 8.79 4.71 -21.55
C CYS A 336 9.20 6.20 -21.58
N ASP A 337 9.57 6.79 -20.43
CA ASP A 337 10.18 8.12 -20.29
C ASP A 337 11.08 8.18 -19.02
N ASP A 338 12.31 7.68 -19.16
CA ASP A 338 13.39 7.59 -18.13
C ASP A 338 13.86 8.93 -17.53
N SER A 339 13.11 10.01 -17.77
CA SER A 339 13.30 11.33 -17.17
C SER A 339 12.19 11.71 -16.20
N ARG A 340 11.23 10.81 -15.97
CA ARG A 340 9.99 11.02 -15.24
C ARG A 340 9.58 9.78 -14.43
N ALA A 341 9.82 9.87 -13.13
CA ALA A 341 9.52 8.82 -12.14
C ALA A 341 8.03 8.44 -11.97
N ASP A 342 7.13 9.02 -12.77
CA ASP A 342 5.73 8.68 -12.85
C ASP A 342 5.38 7.87 -14.12
N ARG A 343 6.37 7.47 -14.93
CA ARG A 343 6.17 6.85 -16.25
C ARG A 343 6.88 5.51 -16.40
N PHE A 344 6.34 4.50 -15.74
CA PHE A 344 6.92 3.16 -15.72
C PHE A 344 5.83 2.06 -15.74
N PRO A 345 6.19 0.83 -16.14
CA PRO A 345 5.27 -0.31 -16.11
C PRO A 345 4.56 -0.49 -14.76
N GLY A 346 3.23 -0.32 -14.77
CA GLY A 346 2.40 -0.46 -13.57
C GLY A 346 2.37 0.77 -12.67
N ALA A 347 2.85 1.93 -13.13
CA ALA A 347 2.56 3.20 -12.48
C ALA A 347 1.04 3.45 -12.39
N PRO A 348 0.55 4.15 -11.36
CA PRO A 348 -0.86 4.51 -11.27
C PRO A 348 -1.27 5.37 -12.46
N GLU A 349 -2.24 4.87 -13.22
CA GLU A 349 -2.72 5.54 -14.43
C GLU A 349 -3.95 6.42 -14.14
N THR A 350 -4.01 7.57 -14.82
CA THR A 350 -5.15 8.50 -14.76
C THR A 350 -5.52 9.01 -16.15
N CYS A 351 -6.78 9.34 -16.37
CA CYS A 351 -7.29 9.85 -17.64
C CYS A 351 -6.88 11.31 -17.93
N ASP A 352 -5.57 11.59 -18.07
CA ASP A 352 -5.02 12.94 -18.30
C ASP A 352 -4.34 13.15 -19.66
N GLY A 353 -4.35 12.13 -20.53
CA GLY A 353 -3.73 12.13 -21.85
C GLY A 353 -2.26 11.67 -21.84
N THR A 354 -1.76 11.19 -20.71
CA THR A 354 -0.43 10.63 -20.54
C THR A 354 -0.53 9.13 -20.25
N ASP A 355 0.27 8.34 -20.96
CA ASP A 355 0.57 6.95 -20.61
C ASP A 355 1.64 6.93 -19.50
N HIS A 356 1.21 6.82 -18.25
CA HIS A 356 2.06 6.63 -17.07
C HIS A 356 2.47 5.17 -16.91
N SER A 357 1.61 4.22 -17.26
CA SER A 357 1.83 2.78 -17.05
C SER A 357 2.60 2.10 -18.19
N CYS A 358 2.96 2.85 -19.23
CA CYS A 358 3.65 2.38 -20.43
C CYS A 358 2.91 1.24 -21.16
N SER A 359 1.57 1.22 -21.06
CA SER A 359 0.72 0.20 -21.66
C SER A 359 0.35 0.52 -23.12
N GLY A 360 0.54 1.77 -23.54
CA GLY A 360 0.18 2.30 -24.84
C GLY A 360 -1.26 2.82 -24.94
N ASP A 361 -2.05 2.73 -23.87
CA ASP A 361 -3.38 3.31 -23.73
C ASP A 361 -3.67 3.67 -22.25
N GLU A 362 -4.87 4.17 -21.95
CA GLU A 362 -5.28 4.55 -20.58
C GLU A 362 -6.40 3.64 -20.06
N SER A 363 -6.51 2.41 -20.58
CA SER A 363 -7.62 1.51 -20.21
C SER A 363 -7.50 0.96 -18.78
N ASP A 364 -6.31 1.01 -18.20
CA ASP A 364 -6.00 0.68 -16.81
C ASP A 364 -6.02 1.89 -15.86
N ALA A 365 -6.45 3.06 -16.36
CA ALA A 365 -6.63 4.25 -15.54
C ALA A 365 -7.64 4.01 -14.41
N SER A 366 -7.28 4.49 -13.22
CA SER A 366 -8.10 4.32 -12.02
C SER A 366 -9.43 5.09 -12.06
N ASP A 367 -9.51 6.11 -12.90
CA ASP A 367 -10.69 6.92 -13.19
C ASP A 367 -11.29 6.65 -14.58
N ALA A 368 -10.83 5.61 -15.29
CA ALA A 368 -11.53 5.12 -16.47
C ALA A 368 -12.93 4.64 -16.07
N LEU A 369 -13.89 4.85 -16.98
CA LEU A 369 -15.26 4.37 -16.82
C LEU A 369 -15.48 3.15 -17.71
N ALA A 370 -16.34 2.25 -17.24
CA ALA A 370 -16.91 1.23 -18.12
C ALA A 370 -17.94 1.90 -19.02
N TRP A 371 -17.92 1.57 -20.31
CA TRP A 371 -18.88 2.08 -21.29
C TRP A 371 -19.77 0.94 -21.78
N PHE A 372 -21.04 1.24 -22.02
CA PHE A 372 -22.09 0.35 -22.50
C PHE A 372 -22.58 0.86 -23.85
N VAL A 373 -23.05 0.00 -24.73
CA VAL A 373 -23.68 0.45 -25.98
C VAL A 373 -24.96 1.19 -25.60
N ASP A 374 -25.23 2.32 -26.24
CA ASP A 374 -26.45 3.12 -26.10
C ASP A 374 -27.05 3.20 -27.50
N ALA A 375 -27.90 2.21 -27.84
CA ALA A 375 -28.28 1.99 -29.24
C ALA A 375 -29.42 2.92 -29.70
N ASP A 376 -30.29 3.33 -28.79
CA ASP A 376 -31.41 4.24 -29.05
C ASP A 376 -31.11 5.73 -28.74
N GLY A 377 -30.07 6.01 -27.95
CA GLY A 377 -29.57 7.36 -27.68
C GLY A 377 -30.25 8.08 -26.52
N ASP A 378 -30.83 7.37 -25.55
CA ASP A 378 -31.46 7.96 -24.36
C ASP A 378 -30.46 8.32 -23.23
N GLY A 379 -29.23 7.81 -23.32
CA GLY A 379 -28.15 8.03 -22.36
C GLY A 379 -28.04 6.97 -21.28
N HIS A 380 -28.82 5.90 -21.34
CA HIS A 380 -28.58 4.62 -20.68
C HIS A 380 -28.01 3.64 -21.71
N GLY A 381 -27.57 2.48 -21.28
CA GLY A 381 -26.96 1.53 -22.19
C GLY A 381 -27.18 0.10 -21.76
N GLY A 382 -27.41 -0.76 -22.73
CA GLY A 382 -27.72 -2.16 -22.50
C GLY A 382 -26.54 -3.12 -22.64
N GLY A 383 -26.69 -4.30 -22.03
CA GLY A 383 -25.84 -5.45 -22.30
C GLY A 383 -24.44 -5.42 -21.67
N PRO A 384 -23.45 -6.17 -22.22
CA PRO A 384 -22.12 -6.24 -21.65
C PRO A 384 -21.31 -4.97 -21.95
N SER A 385 -20.46 -4.55 -21.00
CA SER A 385 -19.58 -3.40 -21.21
C SER A 385 -18.62 -3.60 -22.39
N LEU A 386 -18.35 -2.52 -23.11
CA LEU A 386 -17.36 -2.41 -24.19
C LEU A 386 -15.90 -2.39 -23.69
N GLY A 387 -15.71 -2.33 -22.37
CA GLY A 387 -14.42 -2.18 -21.71
C GLY A 387 -14.30 -0.84 -20.97
N MET A 388 -13.14 -0.64 -20.36
CA MET A 388 -12.79 0.60 -19.66
C MET A 388 -12.16 1.58 -20.66
N ALA A 389 -12.58 2.84 -20.62
CA ALA A 389 -11.94 3.89 -21.40
C ALA A 389 -12.10 5.27 -20.73
N CYS A 390 -11.15 6.17 -21.00
CA CYS A 390 -11.18 7.54 -20.50
C CYS A 390 -12.12 8.48 -21.28
N THR A 391 -12.32 8.19 -22.57
CA THR A 391 -13.18 8.98 -23.44
C THR A 391 -14.42 8.20 -23.81
N LEU A 392 -15.58 8.86 -23.75
CA LEU A 392 -16.85 8.36 -24.25
C LEU A 392 -16.71 7.82 -25.69
N PRO A 393 -16.87 6.51 -25.92
CA PRO A 393 -17.00 5.95 -27.26
C PRO A 393 -18.25 6.51 -27.96
N GLU A 394 -18.23 6.61 -29.29
CA GLU A 394 -19.40 7.07 -30.04
C GLU A 394 -20.55 6.03 -29.94
N GLY A 395 -21.73 6.48 -29.51
CA GLY A 395 -22.91 5.61 -29.31
C GLY A 395 -22.83 4.73 -28.07
N ALA A 396 -22.28 5.26 -26.98
CA ALA A 396 -22.15 4.56 -25.72
C ALA A 396 -22.65 5.41 -24.54
N SER A 397 -22.97 4.77 -23.42
CA SER A 397 -23.27 5.41 -22.14
C SER A 397 -22.34 4.89 -21.04
N ALA A 398 -22.14 5.69 -19.99
CA ALA A 398 -21.49 5.26 -18.76
C ALA A 398 -22.44 4.52 -17.80
N LEU A 399 -23.75 4.59 -18.08
CA LEU A 399 -24.81 3.90 -17.36
C LEU A 399 -25.12 2.61 -18.12
N GLY A 400 -25.07 1.48 -17.42
CA GLY A 400 -25.20 0.14 -17.99
C GLY A 400 -26.42 -0.60 -17.43
N ASP A 401 -27.51 0.15 -17.26
CA ASP A 401 -28.69 -0.23 -16.48
C ASP A 401 -29.97 -0.26 -17.32
N ASP A 402 -29.87 -0.13 -18.64
CA ASP A 402 -30.99 -0.21 -19.57
C ASP A 402 -31.48 -1.66 -19.75
N CYS A 403 -32.80 -1.86 -19.64
CA CYS A 403 -33.45 -3.14 -19.85
C CYS A 403 -33.92 -3.38 -21.30
N ASP A 404 -34.06 -2.35 -22.14
CA ASP A 404 -34.33 -2.43 -23.59
C ASP A 404 -33.64 -1.32 -24.40
N ASP A 405 -32.35 -1.51 -24.65
CA ASP A 405 -31.41 -0.61 -25.39
C ASP A 405 -31.80 -0.27 -26.85
N ASP A 406 -32.91 -0.81 -27.35
CA ASP A 406 -33.47 -0.49 -28.66
C ASP A 406 -34.66 0.52 -28.59
N ASP A 407 -35.13 0.90 -27.39
CA ASP A 407 -36.26 1.81 -27.16
C ASP A 407 -35.99 2.93 -26.12
N ALA A 408 -35.77 4.14 -26.62
CA ALA A 408 -35.40 5.33 -25.82
C ALA A 408 -36.47 5.83 -24.81
N THR A 409 -37.58 5.11 -24.65
CA THR A 409 -38.56 5.35 -23.58
C THR A 409 -38.44 4.37 -22.41
N VAL A 410 -37.59 3.34 -22.53
CA VAL A 410 -37.41 2.27 -21.53
C VAL A 410 -36.03 2.42 -20.91
N TYR A 411 -35.96 2.98 -19.70
CA TYR A 411 -34.72 3.14 -18.95
C TYR A 411 -34.98 3.41 -17.47
N PRO A 412 -34.01 3.17 -16.58
CA PRO A 412 -34.14 3.44 -15.15
C PRO A 412 -34.67 4.84 -14.80
N GLY A 413 -35.90 4.88 -14.26
CA GLY A 413 -36.59 6.11 -13.88
C GLY A 413 -37.35 6.83 -15.01
N ALA A 414 -37.63 6.15 -16.12
CA ALA A 414 -38.64 6.58 -17.08
C ALA A 414 -40.04 6.68 -16.41
N GLU A 415 -40.98 7.37 -17.07
CA GLU A 415 -42.38 7.38 -16.61
C GLU A 415 -43.08 6.15 -17.20
N GLU A 416 -43.63 5.30 -16.34
CA GLU A 416 -44.45 4.16 -16.76
C GLU A 416 -45.59 4.60 -17.69
N ALA A 417 -45.70 3.93 -18.84
CA ALA A 417 -46.90 3.87 -19.64
C ALA A 417 -47.76 2.69 -19.18
N CYS A 418 -49.03 2.69 -19.60
CA CYS A 418 -49.89 1.53 -19.41
C CYS A 418 -49.93 0.76 -20.73
N ASP A 419 -48.88 0.00 -21.02
CA ASP A 419 -48.71 -0.72 -22.27
C ASP A 419 -48.11 -2.14 -22.10
N GLY A 420 -47.85 -2.55 -20.87
CA GLY A 420 -47.31 -3.84 -20.49
C GLY A 420 -45.78 -3.92 -20.55
N VAL A 421 -45.10 -2.81 -20.78
CA VAL A 421 -43.63 -2.67 -20.68
C VAL A 421 -43.26 -2.18 -19.29
N ASP A 422 -42.08 -2.59 -18.82
CA ASP A 422 -41.44 -2.10 -17.59
C ASP A 422 -40.53 -0.95 -18.02
N ASP A 423 -41.12 0.22 -18.22
CA ASP A 423 -40.46 1.38 -18.83
C ASP A 423 -39.35 1.90 -17.91
N ASP A 424 -39.54 1.84 -16.59
CA ASP A 424 -38.58 2.34 -15.62
C ASP A 424 -37.55 1.29 -15.15
N CYS A 425 -37.62 0.09 -15.72
CA CYS A 425 -36.74 -1.06 -15.46
C CYS A 425 -36.64 -1.45 -13.97
N ASP A 426 -37.67 -1.22 -13.16
CA ASP A 426 -37.70 -1.62 -11.75
C ASP A 426 -38.08 -3.09 -11.51
N GLY A 427 -38.56 -3.77 -12.57
CA GLY A 427 -39.00 -5.16 -12.58
C GLY A 427 -40.52 -5.34 -12.50
N VAL A 428 -41.32 -4.26 -12.56
CA VAL A 428 -42.77 -4.29 -12.49
C VAL A 428 -43.39 -3.40 -13.56
N ALA A 429 -43.91 -4.01 -14.63
CA ALA A 429 -44.62 -3.28 -15.67
C ALA A 429 -45.90 -2.56 -15.18
N ASP A 430 -46.12 -1.38 -15.74
CA ASP A 430 -47.27 -0.49 -15.56
C ASP A 430 -47.50 -0.07 -14.09
N ASP A 431 -46.44 0.00 -13.28
CA ASP A 431 -46.55 0.41 -11.89
C ASP A 431 -46.83 1.94 -11.79
N GLY A 432 -47.50 2.37 -10.72
CA GLY A 432 -47.85 3.79 -10.55
C GLY A 432 -48.88 4.40 -11.52
N VAL A 433 -49.18 3.76 -12.66
CA VAL A 433 -50.19 4.21 -13.65
C VAL A 433 -51.50 3.43 -13.63
N GLN A 434 -51.52 2.27 -12.95
CA GLN A 434 -52.74 1.52 -12.71
C GLN A 434 -53.74 2.31 -11.87
N VAL A 435 -55.01 2.23 -12.28
CA VAL A 435 -56.15 2.78 -11.55
C VAL A 435 -57.11 1.66 -11.17
N ASP A 436 -58.01 1.95 -10.24
CA ASP A 436 -59.12 1.04 -9.95
C ASP A 436 -60.07 1.03 -11.16
N VAL A 437 -60.18 -0.13 -11.83
CA VAL A 437 -61.12 -0.37 -12.93
C VAL A 437 -62.14 -1.45 -12.58
N TRP A 438 -63.33 -1.32 -13.14
CA TRP A 438 -64.41 -2.31 -13.04
C TRP A 438 -64.61 -3.01 -14.38
N LEU A 439 -64.99 -4.30 -14.34
CA LEU A 439 -65.37 -5.02 -15.55
C LEU A 439 -66.63 -4.37 -16.13
N ASP A 440 -66.55 -3.94 -17.39
CA ASP A 440 -67.60 -3.26 -18.14
C ASP A 440 -67.91 -4.11 -19.39
N GLY A 441 -68.92 -4.95 -19.28
CA GLY A 441 -69.27 -5.97 -20.26
C GLY A 441 -70.10 -5.45 -21.43
N ASP A 442 -70.78 -4.32 -21.29
CA ASP A 442 -71.65 -3.72 -22.31
C ASP A 442 -71.17 -2.35 -22.84
N GLY A 443 -70.22 -1.70 -22.16
CA GLY A 443 -69.52 -0.51 -22.61
C GLY A 443 -70.25 0.80 -22.33
N ASP A 444 -71.11 0.88 -21.31
CA ASP A 444 -71.77 2.14 -20.91
C ASP A 444 -70.90 3.06 -20.03
N GLY A 445 -69.77 2.55 -19.55
CA GLY A 445 -68.83 3.28 -18.69
C GLY A 445 -69.03 3.06 -17.18
N PHE A 446 -69.97 2.21 -16.78
CA PHE A 446 -70.16 1.72 -15.42
C PHE A 446 -69.91 0.22 -15.37
N GLY A 447 -69.06 -0.22 -14.45
CA GLY A 447 -68.74 -1.64 -14.34
C GLY A 447 -69.34 -2.30 -13.10
N ARG A 448 -69.50 -3.63 -13.19
CA ARG A 448 -70.09 -4.45 -12.13
C ARG A 448 -69.03 -5.01 -11.18
N GLY A 449 -69.37 -5.04 -9.88
CA GLY A 449 -68.60 -5.76 -8.87
C GLY A 449 -67.55 -4.91 -8.14
N ALA A 450 -66.46 -5.56 -7.71
CA ALA A 450 -65.37 -4.90 -6.98
C ALA A 450 -64.28 -4.44 -7.96
N PRO A 451 -63.68 -3.25 -7.76
CA PRO A 451 -62.61 -2.80 -8.63
C PRO A 451 -61.36 -3.68 -8.50
N SER A 452 -60.58 -3.74 -9.57
CA SER A 452 -59.22 -4.30 -9.59
C SER A 452 -58.24 -3.27 -10.16
N PRO A 453 -56.97 -3.25 -9.73
CA PRO A 453 -55.93 -2.46 -10.39
C PRO A 453 -55.77 -2.89 -11.85
N GLY A 454 -55.77 -1.93 -12.77
CA GLY A 454 -55.57 -2.16 -14.20
C GLY A 454 -55.39 -0.86 -14.95
N CYS A 455 -55.14 -0.97 -16.25
CA CYS A 455 -55.00 0.22 -17.09
C CYS A 455 -56.35 0.92 -17.29
N PRO A 456 -56.39 2.26 -17.42
CA PRO A 456 -57.65 3.01 -17.53
C PRO A 456 -58.57 2.61 -18.70
N TYR A 457 -58.05 1.89 -19.70
CA TYR A 457 -58.80 1.41 -20.86
C TYR A 457 -59.26 -0.06 -20.74
N GLU A 458 -58.87 -0.77 -19.67
CA GLU A 458 -59.23 -2.19 -19.46
C GLU A 458 -60.60 -2.38 -18.81
N GLY A 459 -61.25 -1.30 -18.38
CA GLY A 459 -62.57 -1.34 -17.78
C GLY A 459 -63.18 0.04 -17.56
N ALA A 460 -64.35 0.06 -16.93
CA ALA A 460 -65.00 1.28 -16.49
C ALA A 460 -64.25 1.92 -15.31
N LEU A 461 -64.28 3.25 -15.22
CA LEU A 461 -63.72 4.02 -14.10
C LEU A 461 -64.75 4.33 -13.00
N GLU A 462 -66.01 4.00 -13.26
CA GLU A 462 -67.11 4.12 -12.30
C GLU A 462 -67.71 2.73 -12.09
N GLY A 463 -68.07 2.42 -10.84
CA GLY A 463 -68.73 1.16 -10.49
C GLY A 463 -70.20 1.36 -10.14
N GLY A 464 -70.94 0.26 -10.02
CA GLY A 464 -72.33 0.28 -9.53
C GLY A 464 -73.36 -0.21 -10.54
N ASP A 465 -72.92 -0.62 -11.72
CA ASP A 465 -73.77 -1.32 -12.67
C ASP A 465 -74.29 -2.66 -12.09
N CYS A 466 -75.59 -2.86 -12.25
CA CYS A 466 -76.33 -4.01 -11.75
C CYS A 466 -76.56 -5.09 -12.84
N ASP A 467 -76.44 -4.75 -14.13
CA ASP A 467 -76.52 -5.67 -15.29
C ASP A 467 -75.54 -5.31 -16.44
N ASP A 468 -74.27 -5.69 -16.22
CA ASP A 468 -73.08 -5.72 -17.12
C ASP A 468 -73.24 -6.32 -18.55
N ALA A 469 -74.46 -6.54 -19.01
CA ALA A 469 -74.79 -6.99 -20.36
C ALA A 469 -75.78 -6.06 -21.08
N ASP A 470 -76.25 -4.98 -20.43
CA ASP A 470 -77.20 -4.03 -20.94
C ASP A 470 -76.75 -2.58 -20.72
N VAL A 471 -76.22 -1.98 -21.79
CA VAL A 471 -75.75 -0.58 -21.88
C VAL A 471 -76.79 0.49 -21.48
N THR A 472 -78.04 0.10 -21.22
CA THR A 472 -79.12 0.99 -20.76
C THR A 472 -79.40 0.87 -19.26
N THR A 473 -78.66 0.03 -18.54
CA THR A 473 -78.82 -0.25 -17.13
C THR A 473 -77.57 0.18 -16.37
N PHE A 474 -77.61 1.34 -15.72
CA PHE A 474 -76.47 1.89 -14.98
C PHE A 474 -76.96 2.90 -13.92
N PRO A 475 -76.14 3.20 -12.89
CA PRO A 475 -76.47 4.19 -11.86
C PRO A 475 -77.05 5.50 -12.40
N GLY A 476 -78.35 5.73 -12.15
CA GLY A 476 -79.06 6.94 -12.58
C GLY A 476 -79.56 6.96 -14.02
N ALA A 477 -79.62 5.81 -14.71
CA ALA A 477 -80.34 5.69 -15.99
C ALA A 477 -81.86 5.92 -15.81
N PRO A 478 -82.62 6.21 -16.87
CA PRO A 478 -84.08 6.27 -16.76
C PRO A 478 -84.72 4.88 -16.70
N GLU A 479 -85.65 4.68 -15.77
CA GLU A 479 -86.45 3.45 -15.67
C GLU A 479 -87.33 3.22 -16.91
N ARG A 480 -87.41 1.95 -17.32
CA ARG A 480 -88.19 1.49 -18.48
C ARG A 480 -89.15 0.39 -18.03
N CYS A 481 -90.40 0.44 -18.54
CA CYS A 481 -91.48 -0.56 -18.32
C CYS A 481 -91.18 -1.97 -18.84
N ASP A 482 -90.07 -2.58 -18.42
CA ASP A 482 -89.62 -3.92 -18.75
C ASP A 482 -89.34 -4.79 -17.51
N GLY A 483 -89.49 -4.23 -16.31
CA GLY A 483 -89.33 -4.91 -15.04
C GLY A 483 -87.87 -5.11 -14.61
N ALA A 484 -86.92 -4.47 -15.28
CA ALA A 484 -85.54 -4.31 -14.81
C ALA A 484 -85.43 -3.12 -13.85
N ASP A 485 -84.33 -3.06 -13.11
CA ASP A 485 -83.91 -1.90 -12.30
C ASP A 485 -82.86 -1.21 -13.16
N ASN A 486 -83.27 -0.28 -14.02
CA ASN A 486 -82.38 0.31 -15.02
C ASN A 486 -81.42 1.33 -14.38
N ASP A 487 -81.82 1.97 -13.28
CA ASP A 487 -81.05 3.00 -12.62
C ASP A 487 -80.17 2.49 -11.45
N CYS A 488 -80.28 1.20 -11.15
CA CYS A 488 -79.54 0.47 -10.13
C CYS A 488 -79.70 1.06 -8.71
N ASP A 489 -80.82 1.72 -8.40
CA ASP A 489 -81.11 2.28 -7.08
C ASP A 489 -81.68 1.25 -6.07
N GLY A 490 -81.95 0.04 -6.55
CA GLY A 490 -82.50 -1.07 -5.77
C GLY A 490 -84.02 -1.16 -5.82
N SER A 491 -84.67 -0.40 -6.69
CA SER A 491 -86.09 -0.45 -6.98
C SER A 491 -86.34 -0.54 -8.48
N ALA A 492 -87.06 -1.56 -8.94
CA ALA A 492 -87.56 -1.62 -10.31
C ALA A 492 -88.82 -0.75 -10.48
N GLU A 493 -88.81 0.47 -9.94
CA GLU A 493 -89.99 1.35 -9.94
C GLU A 493 -90.19 2.03 -11.30
N GLU A 494 -91.23 1.59 -11.99
CA GLU A 494 -91.59 2.02 -13.34
C GLU A 494 -92.26 3.40 -13.37
N THR A 495 -91.56 4.44 -13.84
CA THR A 495 -92.05 5.84 -13.69
C THR A 495 -93.12 6.26 -14.72
N THR A 496 -94.26 6.74 -14.18
CA THR A 496 -95.34 7.65 -14.63
C THR A 496 -95.70 7.82 -16.12
N GLY A 497 -96.95 7.44 -16.47
CA GLY A 497 -97.71 7.97 -17.63
C GLY A 497 -98.90 8.83 -17.20
N PHE A 498 -99.60 9.48 -18.14
CA PHE A 498 -100.85 10.21 -17.90
C PHE A 498 -102.05 9.27 -18.06
N LEU A 499 -103.06 9.38 -17.19
CA LEU A 499 -104.29 8.61 -17.28
C LEU A 499 -105.01 8.98 -18.58
N ASP A 500 -105.36 7.97 -19.37
CA ASP A 500 -106.20 8.06 -20.58
C ASP A 500 -107.59 7.50 -20.22
N GLY A 501 -108.52 8.41 -19.92
CA GLY A 501 -109.80 8.10 -19.32
C GLY A 501 -110.86 7.56 -20.29
N ASP A 502 -110.76 7.92 -21.56
CA ASP A 502 -111.71 7.53 -22.62
C ASP A 502 -111.12 6.61 -23.69
N GLY A 503 -109.80 6.41 -23.70
CA GLY A 503 -109.08 5.42 -24.48
C GLY A 503 -108.65 5.89 -25.87
N ASP A 504 -108.48 7.18 -26.10
CA ASP A 504 -108.07 7.74 -27.40
C ASP A 504 -106.54 7.78 -27.62
N GLY A 505 -105.77 7.54 -26.56
CA GLY A 505 -104.31 7.51 -26.58
C GLY A 505 -103.63 8.80 -26.09
N HIS A 506 -104.39 9.82 -25.68
CA HIS A 506 -103.92 11.05 -25.04
C HIS A 506 -104.40 11.10 -23.59
N GLY A 507 -103.59 11.65 -22.68
CA GLY A 507 -103.90 11.64 -21.25
C GLY A 507 -104.20 13.03 -20.69
N ALA A 508 -104.92 13.09 -19.57
CA ALA A 508 -105.24 14.37 -18.93
C ALA A 508 -104.01 15.09 -18.34
N PRO A 509 -103.86 16.42 -18.54
CA PRO A 509 -102.88 17.23 -17.85
C PRO A 509 -102.97 17.10 -16.33
N GLY A 510 -101.97 16.48 -15.72
CA GLY A 510 -101.83 16.37 -14.26
C GLY A 510 -102.49 15.16 -13.62
N ALA A 511 -103.05 14.21 -14.39
CA ALA A 511 -103.49 12.92 -13.90
C ALA A 511 -102.42 11.85 -14.13
N LEU A 512 -101.43 11.75 -13.24
CA LEU A 512 -100.36 10.76 -13.35
C LEU A 512 -100.81 9.39 -12.80
N VAL A 513 -100.42 8.31 -13.50
CA VAL A 513 -100.59 6.91 -13.07
C VAL A 513 -99.23 6.23 -13.05
N ASP A 514 -98.99 5.46 -11.99
CA ASP A 514 -97.69 4.91 -11.62
C ASP A 514 -97.65 3.38 -11.76
N ASP A 515 -98.24 2.85 -12.84
CA ASP A 515 -98.36 1.40 -13.09
C ASP A 515 -98.21 1.00 -14.58
N CYS A 516 -97.50 1.80 -15.37
CA CYS A 516 -97.33 1.64 -16.82
C CYS A 516 -98.65 1.56 -17.63
N SER A 517 -99.80 1.92 -17.05
CA SER A 517 -101.09 1.99 -17.77
C SER A 517 -101.38 3.35 -18.40
N GLY A 518 -100.58 4.36 -18.10
CA GLY A 518 -100.73 5.71 -18.65
C GLY A 518 -100.06 5.90 -20.01
N VAL A 519 -100.49 6.92 -20.75
CA VAL A 519 -99.94 7.33 -22.04
C VAL A 519 -98.88 8.43 -21.88
N PRO A 520 -97.95 8.62 -22.84
CA PRO A 520 -96.78 9.49 -22.65
C PRO A 520 -97.07 10.99 -22.64
N ASP A 521 -98.21 11.42 -23.20
CA ASP A 521 -98.58 12.83 -23.27
C ASP A 521 -99.80 13.16 -22.39
N GLY A 522 -99.73 14.31 -21.74
CA GLY A 522 -100.74 14.81 -20.81
C GLY A 522 -101.46 16.00 -21.42
N LEU A 523 -101.95 15.85 -22.65
CA LEU A 523 -102.40 16.95 -23.51
C LEU A 523 -103.91 16.92 -23.81
N ASP A 524 -104.64 15.95 -23.28
CA ASP A 524 -106.10 15.85 -23.45
C ASP A 524 -106.84 16.85 -22.55
N CYS A 525 -107.58 17.79 -23.17
CA CYS A 525 -108.32 18.81 -22.46
C CYS A 525 -109.69 18.35 -21.93
N ASP A 526 -110.22 17.21 -22.36
CA ASP A 526 -111.40 16.53 -21.80
C ASP A 526 -111.26 15.00 -21.87
N ASP A 527 -110.55 14.44 -20.90
CA ASP A 527 -110.23 13.02 -20.66
C ASP A 527 -111.45 12.11 -20.34
N SER A 528 -112.62 12.52 -20.81
CA SER A 528 -113.85 11.76 -20.75
C SER A 528 -114.57 11.65 -22.10
N ASP A 529 -114.02 12.28 -23.15
CA ASP A 529 -114.54 12.31 -24.50
C ASP A 529 -113.45 12.11 -25.56
N ALA A 530 -113.34 10.88 -26.07
CA ALA A 530 -112.33 10.44 -27.05
C ALA A 530 -112.34 11.16 -28.42
N ASP A 531 -113.28 12.09 -28.64
CA ASP A 531 -113.30 12.99 -29.80
C ASP A 531 -112.62 14.35 -29.51
N VAL A 532 -112.13 14.57 -28.28
CA VAL A 532 -111.47 15.79 -27.79
C VAL A 532 -110.05 15.46 -27.36
N HIS A 533 -109.07 15.73 -28.22
CA HIS A 533 -107.66 15.47 -27.95
C HIS A 533 -106.78 16.22 -28.95
N PRO A 534 -105.47 16.39 -28.68
CA PRO A 534 -104.56 17.02 -29.61
C PRO A 534 -104.64 16.44 -31.03
N GLY A 535 -104.99 17.29 -32.00
CA GLY A 535 -105.10 16.90 -33.40
C GLY A 535 -106.41 16.22 -33.80
N ALA A 536 -107.43 16.23 -32.93
CA ALA A 536 -108.81 15.94 -33.32
C ALA A 536 -109.32 16.94 -34.38
N ALA A 537 -110.43 16.62 -35.03
CA ALA A 537 -110.98 17.47 -36.10
C ALA A 537 -111.99 18.49 -35.54
N GLU A 538 -111.66 19.77 -35.67
CA GLU A 538 -112.52 20.88 -35.24
C GLU A 538 -113.93 20.87 -35.86
N ILE A 539 -114.94 20.97 -35.00
CA ILE A 539 -116.33 21.17 -35.37
C ILE A 539 -116.68 22.64 -35.19
N ALA A 540 -116.44 23.41 -36.25
CA ALA A 540 -116.58 24.85 -36.24
C ALA A 540 -117.85 25.40 -35.55
N ALA A 541 -117.63 26.23 -34.52
CA ALA A 541 -118.61 27.03 -33.80
C ALA A 541 -119.65 26.24 -32.97
N ASP A 542 -119.27 25.06 -32.45
CA ASP A 542 -120.08 24.30 -31.51
C ASP A 542 -119.77 24.57 -30.03
N GLY A 543 -118.69 25.31 -29.75
CA GLY A 543 -118.27 25.76 -28.43
C GLY A 543 -117.40 24.79 -27.64
N ILE A 544 -116.95 23.70 -28.28
CA ILE A 544 -115.95 22.76 -27.73
C ILE A 544 -114.67 22.93 -28.55
N ASP A 545 -113.53 22.99 -27.88
CA ASP A 545 -112.20 22.99 -28.47
C ASP A 545 -111.77 21.52 -28.58
N GLN A 546 -111.93 20.92 -29.76
CA GLN A 546 -111.71 19.48 -29.93
C GLN A 546 -110.23 19.15 -30.04
N ASP A 547 -109.43 20.02 -30.65
CA ASP A 547 -108.00 19.76 -30.85
C ASP A 547 -107.10 20.30 -29.71
N CYS A 548 -107.71 20.85 -28.66
CA CYS A 548 -107.08 21.35 -27.45
C CYS A 548 -106.02 22.44 -27.70
N ASP A 549 -106.16 23.23 -28.77
CA ASP A 549 -105.24 24.32 -29.10
C ASP A 549 -105.58 25.65 -28.39
N GLY A 550 -106.73 25.70 -27.72
CA GLY A 550 -107.22 26.81 -26.92
C GLY A 550 -108.27 27.69 -27.59
N GLU A 551 -108.72 27.39 -28.82
CA GLU A 551 -109.72 28.15 -29.56
C GLU A 551 -110.75 27.23 -30.27
N ASP A 552 -112.02 27.66 -30.42
CA ASP A 552 -113.03 26.97 -31.28
C ASP A 552 -113.05 27.66 -32.66
N ASP A 553 -112.70 26.92 -33.72
CA ASP A 553 -112.32 27.49 -35.02
C ASP A 553 -113.54 28.00 -35.82
N PRO A 554 -113.64 29.30 -36.18
CA PRO A 554 -114.80 29.84 -36.89
C PRO A 554 -114.72 29.53 -38.39
N GLY A 555 -115.43 28.50 -38.83
CA GLY A 555 -115.44 27.94 -40.21
C GLY A 555 -115.48 28.92 -41.42
N PRO A 556 -115.31 28.41 -42.66
CA PRO A 556 -114.71 29.15 -43.76
C PRO A 556 -115.56 30.28 -44.34
N SER A 557 -114.97 31.47 -44.49
CA SER A 557 -115.54 32.61 -45.23
C SER A 557 -115.12 32.62 -46.72
N LEU A 558 -116.12 32.64 -47.61
CA LEU A 558 -115.95 32.77 -49.07
C LEU A 558 -115.94 34.26 -49.50
N GLY A 559 -114.89 34.73 -50.20
CA GLY A 559 -114.98 36.01 -50.96
C GLY A 559 -113.69 36.71 -51.46
N LEU A 560 -113.36 36.50 -52.74
CA LEU A 560 -113.06 37.49 -53.81
C LEU A 560 -111.85 38.50 -53.76
N VAL A 561 -110.78 38.15 -54.50
CA VAL A 561 -109.93 38.89 -55.48
C VAL A 561 -109.60 40.41 -55.34
N CYS A 562 -108.29 40.77 -55.29
CA CYS A 562 -107.63 41.62 -56.33
C CYS A 562 -106.09 41.53 -56.32
N ALA A 563 -105.51 41.56 -57.53
CA ALA A 563 -104.11 41.28 -57.87
C ALA A 563 -103.25 42.54 -58.03
N THR A 564 -101.91 42.40 -57.92
CA THR A 564 -100.90 42.75 -58.95
C THR A 564 -99.52 42.16 -58.58
N GLY A 565 -98.96 41.28 -59.41
CA GLY A 565 -97.60 40.69 -59.25
C GLY A 565 -96.47 41.54 -59.85
N PRO A 566 -95.38 40.97 -60.42
CA PRO A 566 -94.68 39.71 -60.13
C PRO A 566 -93.14 39.88 -59.98
N ALA A 567 -92.44 38.89 -59.38
CA ALA A 567 -91.14 38.36 -59.84
C ALA A 567 -90.62 37.30 -58.84
N ALA A 568 -90.35 36.09 -59.34
CA ALA A 568 -89.65 34.99 -58.68
C ALA A 568 -88.29 34.77 -59.39
N PRO A 569 -87.44 33.76 -59.06
CA PRO A 569 -87.43 32.83 -57.91
C PRO A 569 -86.03 32.68 -57.26
N GLY A 570 -85.90 31.88 -56.17
CA GLY A 570 -84.57 31.37 -55.77
C GLY A 570 -84.32 30.89 -54.33
N TRP A 571 -85.00 29.83 -53.88
CA TRP A 571 -84.51 28.67 -53.09
C TRP A 571 -83.66 28.82 -51.80
N LEU A 572 -84.16 28.10 -50.78
CA LEU A 572 -83.64 27.66 -49.46
C LEU A 572 -82.11 27.49 -49.29
N VAL A 573 -81.62 27.64 -48.05
CA VAL A 573 -81.15 26.53 -47.15
C VAL A 573 -80.47 27.08 -45.85
N LEU A 574 -80.94 26.54 -44.70
CA LEU A 574 -80.36 26.29 -43.35
C LEU A 574 -79.52 27.33 -42.56
N PRO A 575 -79.73 27.46 -41.22
CA PRO A 575 -78.86 28.25 -40.34
C PRO A 575 -77.66 27.44 -39.83
N VAL A 576 -76.51 28.11 -39.75
CA VAL A 576 -75.21 27.57 -39.33
C VAL A 576 -74.99 27.76 -37.84
N LEU A 577 -74.64 26.66 -37.17
CA LEU A 577 -74.11 26.57 -35.81
C LEU A 577 -72.75 27.29 -35.67
N PHE A 578 -72.61 28.02 -34.58
CA PHE A 578 -71.34 28.51 -34.05
C PHE A 578 -70.61 27.35 -33.34
N ALA A 579 -69.38 27.06 -33.75
CA ALA A 579 -68.42 26.32 -32.93
C ALA A 579 -67.04 26.99 -33.03
N ILE A 580 -66.54 27.39 -31.87
CA ILE A 580 -65.21 27.90 -31.63
C ILE A 580 -64.29 26.69 -31.47
N SER A 581 -63.26 26.55 -32.31
CA SER A 581 -62.10 25.73 -31.97
C SER A 581 -60.83 26.56 -32.05
N ARG A 582 -60.07 26.54 -30.95
CA ARG A 582 -58.66 26.91 -30.89
C ARG A 582 -57.88 25.60 -30.90
N SER A 583 -56.98 25.41 -31.85
CA SER A 583 -55.75 24.65 -31.58
C SER A 583 -54.58 25.30 -32.30
N ARG A 584 -53.49 25.45 -31.54
CA ARG A 584 -52.19 25.93 -31.95
C ARG A 584 -51.39 24.72 -32.47
N ARG A 585 -50.84 24.89 -33.68
CA ARG A 585 -49.40 24.80 -34.07
C ARG A 585 -48.68 23.46 -33.79
N VAL A 586 -48.29 22.73 -34.86
CA VAL A 586 -46.94 22.73 -35.57
C VAL A 586 -46.13 21.52 -35.04
N PRO A 587 -45.30 20.77 -35.83
CA PRO A 587 -44.51 21.17 -37.01
C PRO A 587 -44.47 20.16 -38.18
N SER A 588 -43.91 20.58 -39.32
CA SER A 588 -42.95 19.71 -40.01
C SER A 588 -41.91 20.55 -40.78
N SER A 589 -40.66 20.30 -40.44
CA SER A 589 -39.47 20.81 -41.10
C SER A 589 -39.15 19.90 -42.29
N SER A 590 -38.77 20.51 -43.42
CA SER A 590 -38.02 19.79 -44.45
C SER A 590 -36.87 20.66 -44.98
N ARG A 591 -35.67 20.14 -44.73
CA ARG A 591 -34.50 20.09 -45.61
C ARG A 591 -33.97 21.36 -46.31
N THR A 592 -32.77 21.72 -45.84
CA THR A 592 -31.51 21.90 -46.61
C THR A 592 -31.39 23.02 -47.66
N ARG A 593 -30.40 23.91 -47.48
CA ARG A 593 -29.07 23.85 -48.16
C ARG A 593 -28.28 25.18 -48.03
N ARG A 594 -26.97 24.97 -47.83
CA ARG A 594 -25.79 25.67 -48.42
C ARG A 594 -25.27 26.99 -47.83
N SER A 595 -24.09 26.83 -47.22
CA SER A 595 -22.78 27.42 -47.55
C SER A 595 -22.52 28.90 -47.26
N ALA A 596 -21.56 29.14 -46.33
CA ALA A 596 -20.42 30.02 -46.59
C ALA A 596 -19.31 29.78 -45.53
N ARG A 597 -18.08 29.53 -46.01
CA ARG A 597 -16.84 29.77 -45.25
C ARG A 597 -16.62 31.29 -45.08
N PRO A 598 -15.75 31.71 -44.16
CA PRO A 598 -14.40 32.08 -44.62
C PRO A 598 -13.26 31.66 -43.69
N ARG A 599 -12.10 31.44 -44.32
CA ARG A 599 -10.75 31.33 -43.73
C ARG A 599 -10.17 32.71 -43.38
N TRP A 600 -9.03 32.68 -42.69
CA TRP A 600 -7.82 33.54 -42.73
C TRP A 600 -7.48 34.18 -41.37
N PRO A 601 -6.19 34.47 -41.06
CA PRO A 601 -4.99 33.63 -41.16
C PRO A 601 -4.07 33.71 -39.91
N ALA A 602 -2.94 33.00 -39.99
CA ALA A 602 -1.87 32.89 -39.02
C ALA A 602 -1.19 34.20 -38.58
N GLY A 603 -0.60 34.14 -37.39
CA GLY A 603 0.53 34.92 -36.88
C GLY A 603 1.43 33.98 -36.10
#